data_AF-A0A7C4MT96-F1
#
_entry.id   AF-A0A7C4MT96-F1
#
_cell.length_a   1.000
_cell.length_b   1.000
_cell.length_c   1.000
_cell.angle_alpha   90.00
_cell.angle_beta   90.00
_cell.angle_gamma   90.00
#
_symmetry.space_group_name_H-M   'P 1'
#
loop_
_entity.id
_entity.type
_entity.pdbx_description
1 polymer ?
#
loop_
_entity_poly.entity_id
_entity_poly.type
_entity_poly.pdbx_seq_one_letter_code
_entity_poly.pdbx_strand_id
1 'polypeptide(L)'
;MTLDRYFITSLPALGDLGSVPPMGFSELWEWLADHRRIQPLAGALLLMDDLRQRESYLAGEIDYLEPTVLSLSQTLGRSPLPAYLEPEADEASSSPRPVAADQLWETYFRYTAQLAEARKSLFLAAWVGHEVALRNAVAAARAERLGLDPAGYLVAPELAQTDDDFGSLLSEWAAATTPLAGEQRLLRAKWAWIEAHDPHFTFDDDELLVYTARLILLKQWQRIAGNE
;
A
#
# COMPACT_ATOMS: atom_id res chain seq x y z
N MET A 1 22.73 25.04 -4.04
CA MET A 1 22.76 24.45 -2.69
C MET A 1 22.62 22.96 -2.94
N THR A 2 23.72 22.25 -2.82
CA THR A 2 23.97 21.01 -3.57
C THR A 2 24.58 20.02 -2.59
N LEU A 3 23.76 19.26 -1.86
CA LEU A 3 24.22 18.20 -0.94
C LEU A 3 23.11 17.19 -0.56
N ASP A 4 22.14 16.99 -1.45
CA ASP A 4 20.99 16.09 -1.25
C ASP A 4 21.18 14.73 -1.98
N ARG A 5 22.37 14.11 -1.90
CA ARG A 5 22.73 12.95 -2.75
C ARG A 5 23.18 11.68 -2.00
N TYR A 6 23.11 11.63 -0.67
CA TYR A 6 23.55 10.47 0.14
C TYR A 6 22.50 9.99 1.16
N PHE A 7 21.22 10.04 0.77
CA PHE A 7 20.13 9.84 1.71
C PHE A 7 19.94 8.38 2.14
N ILE A 8 19.87 7.45 1.20
CA ILE A 8 19.62 6.04 1.51
C ILE A 8 20.78 5.39 2.27
N THR A 9 22.02 5.82 2.03
CA THR A 9 23.20 5.28 2.74
C THR A 9 23.27 5.70 4.21
N SER A 10 22.45 6.66 4.63
CA SER A 10 22.30 7.06 6.03
C SER A 10 21.24 6.25 6.78
N LEU A 11 20.39 5.53 6.04
CA LEU A 11 19.36 4.66 6.60
C LEU A 11 19.95 3.27 6.93
N PRO A 12 19.44 2.60 7.96
CA PRO A 12 19.86 1.25 8.28
C PRO A 12 19.43 0.29 7.17
N ALA A 13 20.30 -0.67 6.83
CA ALA A 13 20.01 -1.67 5.82
C ALA A 13 18.80 -2.53 6.21
N LEU A 14 17.86 -2.70 5.28
CA LEU A 14 16.75 -3.63 5.43
C LEU A 14 17.26 -5.05 5.15
N GLY A 15 16.83 -6.01 5.96
CA GLY A 15 17.04 -7.43 5.68
C GLY A 15 16.01 -7.98 4.69
N ASP A 16 16.01 -9.30 4.51
CA ASP A 16 15.02 -10.01 3.69
C ASP A 16 13.63 -9.99 4.34
N LEU A 17 12.59 -10.28 3.54
CA LEU A 17 11.22 -10.42 4.05
C LEU A 17 11.15 -11.38 5.25
N GLY A 18 10.62 -10.89 6.37
CA GLY A 18 10.53 -11.61 7.64
C GLY A 18 11.65 -11.31 8.63
N SER A 19 12.65 -10.52 8.23
CA SER A 19 13.60 -9.91 9.15
C SER A 19 12.91 -8.90 10.06
N VAL A 20 13.50 -8.64 11.22
CA VAL A 20 13.07 -7.54 12.10
C VAL A 20 13.40 -6.21 11.42
N PRO A 21 12.43 -5.29 11.22
CA PRO A 21 12.69 -3.94 10.74
C PRO A 21 13.74 -3.25 11.62
N PRO A 22 14.79 -2.66 11.04
CA PRO A 22 15.82 -1.99 11.83
C PRO A 22 15.36 -0.65 12.41
N MET A 23 14.22 -0.12 11.94
CA MET A 23 13.64 1.13 12.39
C MET A 23 12.10 1.08 12.35
N GLY A 24 11.46 1.99 13.09
CA GLY A 24 10.00 2.15 13.10
C GLY A 24 9.49 3.13 12.04
N PHE A 25 8.17 3.15 11.80
CA PHE A 25 7.58 4.13 10.89
C PHE A 25 7.68 5.56 11.42
N SER A 26 7.50 5.78 12.72
CA SER A 26 7.66 7.11 13.33
C SER A 26 9.08 7.64 13.17
N GLU A 27 10.08 6.78 13.32
CA GLU A 27 11.50 7.13 13.11
C GLU A 27 11.77 7.50 11.65
N LEU A 28 11.25 6.72 10.70
CA LEU A 28 11.35 7.06 9.27
C LEU A 28 10.63 8.36 8.95
N TRP A 29 9.46 8.58 9.54
CA TRP A 29 8.65 9.77 9.33
C TRP A 29 9.30 11.05 9.86
N GLU A 30 9.94 10.96 11.04
CA GLU A 30 10.74 12.04 11.60
C GLU A 30 11.96 12.33 10.72
N TRP A 31 12.66 11.29 10.27
CA TRP A 31 13.77 11.44 9.34
C TRP A 31 13.35 12.13 8.03
N LEU A 32 12.16 11.79 7.50
CA LEU A 32 11.58 12.41 6.29
C LEU A 32 11.14 13.88 6.49
N ALA A 33 11.03 14.39 7.71
CA ALA A 33 10.53 15.74 7.98
C ALA A 33 11.39 16.83 7.33
N ASP A 34 12.69 16.59 7.19
CA ASP A 34 13.63 17.50 6.52
C ASP A 34 13.61 17.34 4.99
N HIS A 35 12.94 16.31 4.46
CA HIS A 35 12.91 15.94 3.04
C HIS A 35 11.57 16.29 2.37
N ARG A 36 11.27 17.59 2.28
CA ARG A 36 9.97 18.13 1.79
C ARG A 36 9.52 17.63 0.42
N ARG A 37 10.44 17.19 -0.45
CA ARG A 37 10.11 16.65 -1.78
C ARG A 37 9.58 15.21 -1.69
N ILE A 38 10.15 14.41 -0.78
CA ILE A 38 9.93 12.96 -0.68
C ILE A 38 8.84 12.65 0.34
N GLN A 39 8.77 13.42 1.43
CA GLN A 39 7.83 13.20 2.52
C GLN A 39 6.37 13.01 2.03
N PRO A 40 5.83 13.78 1.06
CA PRO A 40 4.47 13.53 0.57
C PRO A 40 4.33 12.17 -0.16
N LEU A 41 5.34 11.75 -0.92
CA LEU A 41 5.35 10.49 -1.67
C LEU A 41 5.45 9.29 -0.74
N ALA A 42 6.39 9.32 0.20
CA ALA A 42 6.51 8.31 1.24
C ALA A 42 5.28 8.29 2.17
N GLY A 43 4.70 9.46 2.43
CA GLY A 43 3.44 9.60 3.16
C GLY A 43 2.27 8.93 2.46
N ALA A 44 2.20 8.96 1.13
CA ALA A 44 1.17 8.22 0.41
C ALA A 44 1.35 6.69 0.56
N LEU A 45 2.58 6.18 0.52
CA LEU A 45 2.86 4.77 0.80
C LEU A 45 2.47 4.36 2.22
N LEU A 46 2.86 5.15 3.23
CA LEU A 46 2.55 4.90 4.64
C LEU A 46 1.06 5.00 4.92
N LEU A 47 0.36 5.93 4.25
CA LEU A 47 -1.10 6.06 4.34
C LEU A 47 -1.82 4.77 3.92
N MET A 48 -1.28 4.03 2.94
CA MET A 48 -1.80 2.71 2.58
C MET A 48 -1.87 1.75 3.78
N ASP A 49 -0.82 1.75 4.60
CA ASP A 49 -0.75 0.90 5.79
C ASP A 49 -1.73 1.37 6.86
N ASP A 50 -1.82 2.68 7.09
CA ASP A 50 -2.79 3.26 8.02
C ASP A 50 -4.25 2.91 7.64
N LEU A 51 -4.57 2.93 6.35
CA LEU A 51 -5.90 2.56 5.84
C LEU A 51 -6.18 1.07 6.05
N ARG A 52 -5.20 0.19 5.83
CA ARG A 52 -5.31 -1.25 6.14
C ARG A 52 -5.53 -1.48 7.64
N GLN A 53 -4.72 -0.85 8.48
CA GLN A 53 -4.85 -0.94 9.94
C GLN A 53 -6.24 -0.47 10.39
N ARG A 54 -6.73 0.65 9.84
CA ARG A 54 -8.08 1.14 10.08
C ARG A 54 -9.13 0.11 9.72
N GLU A 55 -9.07 -0.49 8.53
CA GLU A 55 -10.04 -1.50 8.10
C GLU A 55 -10.04 -2.71 9.01
N SER A 56 -8.87 -3.27 9.29
CA SER A 56 -8.74 -4.42 10.19
C SER A 56 -9.25 -4.10 11.61
N TYR A 57 -9.00 -2.89 12.13
CA TYR A 57 -9.52 -2.49 13.43
C TYR A 57 -11.04 -2.34 13.43
N LEU A 58 -11.61 -1.69 12.41
CA LEU A 58 -13.07 -1.53 12.28
C LEU A 58 -13.79 -2.86 12.03
N ALA A 59 -13.10 -3.83 11.41
CA ALA A 59 -13.56 -5.20 11.24
C ALA A 59 -13.39 -6.06 12.52
N GLY A 60 -12.67 -5.55 13.53
CA GLY A 60 -12.38 -6.28 14.77
C GLY A 60 -11.31 -7.38 14.62
N GLU A 61 -10.50 -7.32 13.56
CA GLU A 61 -9.40 -8.26 13.29
C GLU A 61 -8.17 -7.96 14.15
N ILE A 62 -7.96 -6.69 14.49
CA ILE A 62 -6.88 -6.22 15.35
C ILE A 62 -7.42 -5.27 16.43
N ASP A 63 -6.74 -5.21 17.57
CA ASP A 63 -7.05 -4.32 18.70
C ASP A 63 -5.99 -3.25 18.94
N TYR A 64 -4.81 -3.40 18.33
CA TYR A 64 -3.70 -2.46 18.38
C TYR A 64 -3.54 -1.69 17.05
N LEU A 65 -3.19 -0.41 17.15
CA LEU A 65 -3.03 0.51 16.02
C LEU A 65 -1.75 1.33 16.20
N GLU A 66 -0.96 1.43 15.15
CA GLU A 66 0.24 2.28 15.07
C GLU A 66 0.20 3.09 13.76
N PRO A 67 -0.71 4.09 13.64
CA PRO A 67 -0.80 4.89 12.43
C PRO A 67 0.34 5.90 12.34
N THR A 68 0.78 6.19 11.12
CA THR A 68 1.91 7.10 10.87
C THR A 68 1.47 8.45 10.32
N VAL A 69 0.56 8.44 9.34
CA VAL A 69 0.09 9.63 8.60
C VAL A 69 -1.27 10.08 9.12
N LEU A 70 -2.18 9.14 9.35
CA LEU A 70 -3.46 9.42 9.99
C LEU A 70 -3.27 9.63 11.48
N SER A 71 -4.07 10.54 12.05
CA SER A 71 -4.19 10.61 13.50
C SER A 71 -4.87 9.35 14.06
N LEU A 72 -4.57 8.99 15.30
CA LEU A 72 -5.25 7.88 15.98
C LEU A 72 -6.79 8.04 15.95
N SER A 73 -7.31 9.26 16.15
CA SER A 73 -8.75 9.52 16.06
C SER A 73 -9.33 9.24 14.68
N GLN A 74 -8.59 9.56 13.62
CA GLN A 74 -8.99 9.24 12.25
C GLN A 74 -8.99 7.74 12.03
N THR A 75 -7.90 7.03 12.39
CA THR A 75 -7.79 5.57 12.25
C THR A 75 -8.90 4.83 13.01
N LEU A 76 -9.26 5.29 14.21
CA LEU A 76 -10.37 4.77 15.03
C LEU A 76 -11.78 5.11 14.50
N GLY A 77 -11.89 5.97 13.48
CA GLY A 77 -13.17 6.38 12.90
C GLY A 77 -13.94 7.38 13.75
N ARG A 78 -13.25 8.06 14.68
CA ARG A 78 -13.80 9.08 15.57
C ARG A 78 -13.68 10.49 15.00
N SER A 79 -13.00 10.65 13.88
CA SER A 79 -12.81 11.91 13.18
C SER A 79 -12.85 11.68 11.67
N PRO A 80 -13.29 12.67 10.89
CA PRO A 80 -13.34 12.54 9.43
C PRO A 80 -11.92 12.33 8.86
N LEU A 81 -11.86 11.53 7.80
CA LEU A 81 -10.62 11.37 7.03
C LEU A 81 -10.23 12.71 6.39
N PRO A 82 -8.95 12.89 6.02
CA PRO A 82 -8.53 14.06 5.26
C PRO A 82 -9.35 14.24 3.97
N ALA A 83 -9.61 15.50 3.58
CA ALA A 83 -10.47 15.83 2.44
C ALA A 83 -10.04 15.19 1.12
N TYR A 84 -8.74 14.92 0.93
CA TYR A 84 -8.22 14.24 -0.27
C TYR A 84 -8.56 12.73 -0.32
N LEU A 85 -9.16 12.18 0.74
CA LEU A 85 -9.72 10.82 0.79
C LEU A 85 -11.25 10.83 0.76
N GLU A 86 -11.88 11.98 0.60
CA GLU A 86 -13.32 12.07 0.37
C GLU A 86 -13.61 11.83 -1.12
N PRO A 87 -14.66 11.08 -1.47
CA PRO A 87 -15.04 10.87 -2.86
C PRO A 87 -15.42 12.21 -3.50
N GLU A 88 -15.09 12.37 -4.79
CA GLU A 88 -15.53 13.55 -5.54
C GLU A 88 -17.07 13.60 -5.62
N ALA A 89 -17.64 14.80 -5.68
CA ALA A 89 -19.10 15.00 -5.67
C ALA A 89 -19.81 14.26 -6.81
N ASP A 90 -19.15 14.12 -7.96
CA ASP A 90 -19.68 13.39 -9.12
C ASP A 90 -19.67 11.86 -8.89
N GLU A 91 -18.69 11.33 -8.14
CA GLU A 91 -18.65 9.91 -7.75
C GLU A 91 -19.67 9.58 -6.65
N ALA A 92 -19.97 10.52 -5.76
CA ALA A 92 -21.03 10.36 -4.75
C ALA A 92 -22.43 10.19 -5.38
N SER A 93 -22.59 10.52 -6.66
CA SER A 93 -23.82 10.35 -7.43
C SER A 93 -23.91 9.01 -8.19
N SER A 94 -22.82 8.23 -8.22
CA SER A 94 -22.79 6.86 -8.74
C SER A 94 -23.56 5.90 -7.83
N SER A 95 -24.04 4.78 -8.38
CA SER A 95 -24.58 3.68 -7.60
C SER A 95 -23.61 3.32 -6.45
N PRO A 96 -24.10 3.19 -5.20
CA PRO A 96 -23.24 2.90 -4.07
C PRO A 96 -22.48 1.59 -4.31
N ARG A 97 -21.15 1.64 -4.11
CA ARG A 97 -20.30 0.46 -4.15
C ARG A 97 -20.85 -0.60 -3.17
N PRO A 98 -20.84 -1.90 -3.52
CA PRO A 98 -21.30 -2.95 -2.61
C PRO A 98 -20.57 -2.96 -1.27
N VAL A 99 -19.31 -2.52 -1.27
CA VAL A 99 -18.45 -2.44 -0.08
C VAL A 99 -17.99 -0.99 0.08
N ALA A 100 -18.35 -0.35 1.19
CA ALA A 100 -17.99 1.05 1.45
C ALA A 100 -16.46 1.28 1.48
N ALA A 101 -15.69 0.28 1.91
CA ALA A 101 -14.24 0.28 1.87
C ALA A 101 -13.67 0.43 0.45
N ASP A 102 -14.33 -0.12 -0.58
CA ASP A 102 -13.83 -0.06 -1.96
C ASP A 102 -13.80 1.39 -2.48
N GLN A 103 -14.77 2.22 -2.09
CA GLN A 103 -14.76 3.64 -2.45
C GLN A 103 -13.57 4.39 -1.82
N LEU A 104 -13.25 4.10 -0.56
CA LEU A 104 -12.10 4.71 0.12
C LEU A 104 -10.78 4.32 -0.57
N TRP A 105 -10.64 3.05 -0.92
CA TRP A 105 -9.48 2.57 -1.66
C TRP A 105 -9.38 3.18 -3.05
N GLU A 106 -10.50 3.34 -3.74
CA GLU A 106 -10.56 4.00 -5.04
C GLU A 106 -10.04 5.44 -4.96
N THR A 107 -10.54 6.22 -4.00
CA THR A 107 -10.08 7.59 -3.76
C THR A 107 -8.60 7.63 -3.37
N TYR A 108 -8.14 6.72 -2.51
CA TYR A 108 -6.73 6.61 -2.14
C TYR A 108 -5.81 6.32 -3.36
N PHE A 109 -6.18 5.37 -4.22
CA PHE A 109 -5.36 5.02 -5.38
C PHE A 109 -5.32 6.16 -6.41
N ARG A 110 -6.45 6.83 -6.66
CA ARG A 110 -6.49 8.01 -7.54
C ARG A 110 -5.65 9.15 -7.00
N TYR A 111 -5.77 9.48 -5.72
CA TYR A 111 -4.93 10.48 -5.05
C TYR A 111 -3.44 10.14 -5.20
N THR A 112 -3.06 8.88 -4.93
CA THR A 112 -1.66 8.46 -4.98
C THR A 112 -1.11 8.46 -6.41
N ALA A 113 -1.91 8.04 -7.40
CA ALA A 113 -1.54 8.10 -8.82
C ALA A 113 -1.32 9.56 -9.29
N GLN A 114 -2.23 10.47 -8.96
CA GLN A 114 -2.10 11.90 -9.28
C GLN A 114 -0.86 12.51 -8.61
N LEU A 115 -0.59 12.14 -7.35
CA LEU A 115 0.60 12.59 -6.65
C LEU A 115 1.89 12.07 -7.30
N ALA A 116 1.92 10.80 -7.70
CA ALA A 116 3.04 10.19 -8.40
C ALA A 116 3.33 10.91 -9.72
N GLU A 117 2.30 11.17 -10.52
CA GLU A 117 2.41 11.90 -11.79
C GLU A 117 2.91 13.34 -11.57
N ALA A 118 2.28 14.08 -10.67
CA ALA A 118 2.64 15.47 -10.38
C ALA A 118 4.09 15.62 -9.88
N ARG A 119 4.62 14.61 -9.21
CA ARG A 119 6.00 14.57 -8.70
C ARG A 119 6.96 13.80 -9.59
N LYS A 120 6.48 13.22 -10.69
CA LYS A 120 7.25 12.39 -11.64
C LYS A 120 7.97 11.21 -10.95
N SER A 121 7.34 10.62 -9.94
CA SER A 121 7.86 9.40 -9.31
C SER A 121 7.44 8.20 -10.15
N LEU A 122 8.42 7.55 -10.78
CA LEU A 122 8.17 6.38 -11.63
C LEU A 122 7.85 5.17 -10.78
N PHE A 123 8.58 4.99 -9.68
CA PHE A 123 8.34 3.90 -8.74
C PHE A 123 6.94 3.98 -8.13
N LEU A 124 6.50 5.14 -7.63
CA LEU A 124 5.18 5.25 -7.01
C LEU A 124 4.04 5.00 -8.01
N ALA A 125 4.18 5.49 -9.24
CA ALA A 125 3.20 5.24 -10.29
C ALA A 125 3.11 3.75 -10.62
N ALA A 126 4.25 3.08 -10.76
CA ALA A 126 4.29 1.63 -11.01
C ALA A 126 3.73 0.83 -9.82
N TRP A 127 4.09 1.21 -8.60
CA TRP A 127 3.61 0.58 -7.38
C TRP A 127 2.08 0.66 -7.25
N VAL A 128 1.49 1.84 -7.51
CA VAL A 128 0.03 2.01 -7.51
C VAL A 128 -0.61 1.12 -8.55
N GLY A 129 -0.08 1.10 -9.77
CA GLY A 129 -0.63 0.29 -10.84
C GLY A 129 -0.58 -1.21 -10.54
N HIS A 130 0.52 -1.68 -9.95
CA HIS A 130 0.67 -3.06 -9.50
C HIS A 130 -0.29 -3.40 -8.35
N GLU A 131 -0.38 -2.57 -7.31
CA GLU A 131 -1.27 -2.80 -6.16
C GLU A 131 -2.75 -2.84 -6.59
N VAL A 132 -3.17 -1.95 -7.50
CA VAL A 132 -4.51 -1.95 -8.09
C VAL A 132 -4.74 -3.23 -8.89
N ALA A 133 -3.80 -3.62 -9.75
CA ALA A 133 -3.92 -4.82 -10.58
C ALA A 133 -4.04 -6.08 -9.70
N LEU A 134 -3.17 -6.22 -8.69
CA LEU A 134 -3.19 -7.34 -7.76
C LEU A 134 -4.49 -7.38 -6.94
N ARG A 135 -4.94 -6.24 -6.39
CA ARG A 135 -6.21 -6.16 -5.64
C ARG A 135 -7.37 -6.62 -6.49
N ASN A 136 -7.47 -6.09 -7.71
CA ASN A 136 -8.56 -6.41 -8.63
C ASN A 136 -8.52 -7.88 -9.09
N ALA A 137 -7.33 -8.44 -9.30
CA ALA A 137 -7.15 -9.85 -9.62
C ALA A 137 -7.64 -10.77 -8.49
N VAL A 138 -7.31 -10.45 -7.23
CA VAL A 138 -7.79 -11.18 -6.05
C VAL A 138 -9.30 -11.01 -5.85
N ALA A 139 -9.83 -9.80 -6.06
CA ALA A 139 -11.27 -9.52 -5.96
C ALA A 139 -12.07 -10.30 -7.02
N ALA A 140 -11.60 -10.32 -8.27
CA ALA A 140 -12.21 -11.06 -9.36
C ALA A 140 -12.22 -12.57 -9.07
N ALA A 141 -11.08 -13.15 -8.68
CA ALA A 141 -10.97 -14.56 -8.31
C ALA A 141 -11.93 -14.92 -7.15
N ARG A 142 -12.09 -14.02 -6.17
CA ARG A 142 -13.03 -14.21 -5.06
C ARG A 142 -14.49 -14.13 -5.51
N ALA A 143 -14.85 -13.15 -6.36
CA ALA A 143 -16.19 -12.98 -6.90
C ALA A 143 -16.60 -14.20 -7.73
N GLU A 144 -15.73 -14.69 -8.62
CA GLU A 144 -15.95 -15.90 -9.43
C GLU A 144 -16.22 -17.12 -8.55
N ARG A 145 -15.41 -17.33 -7.50
CA ARG A 145 -15.61 -18.44 -6.55
C ARG A 145 -16.95 -18.37 -5.81
N LEU A 146 -17.49 -17.16 -5.62
CA LEU A 146 -18.76 -16.91 -4.97
C LEU A 146 -19.94 -16.84 -5.96
N GLY A 147 -19.69 -17.00 -7.27
CA GLY A 147 -20.72 -16.85 -8.31
C GLY A 147 -21.26 -15.43 -8.45
N LEU A 148 -20.45 -14.43 -8.09
CA LEU A 148 -20.77 -13.00 -8.18
C LEU A 148 -20.15 -12.39 -9.44
N ASP A 149 -20.73 -11.30 -9.94
CA ASP A 149 -20.15 -10.51 -11.03
C ASP A 149 -18.91 -9.73 -10.52
N PRO A 150 -17.71 -9.98 -11.06
CA PRO A 150 -16.49 -9.28 -10.66
C PRO A 150 -16.55 -7.77 -10.84
N ALA A 151 -17.29 -7.27 -11.84
CA ALA A 151 -17.29 -5.86 -12.23
C ALA A 151 -17.70 -4.93 -11.07
N GLY A 152 -18.57 -5.41 -10.17
CA GLY A 152 -19.01 -4.65 -8.99
C GLY A 152 -17.96 -4.45 -7.90
N TYR A 153 -16.84 -5.18 -7.95
CA TYR A 153 -15.81 -5.23 -6.90
C TYR A 153 -14.44 -4.67 -7.36
N LEU A 154 -14.33 -4.24 -8.62
CA LEU A 154 -13.08 -3.67 -9.13
C LEU A 154 -12.89 -2.24 -8.63
N VAL A 155 -11.72 -1.95 -8.08
CA VAL A 155 -11.33 -0.64 -7.54
C VAL A 155 -10.36 0.01 -8.52
N ALA A 156 -10.69 1.23 -8.98
CA ALA A 156 -9.89 2.01 -9.92
C ALA A 156 -9.24 1.19 -11.07
N PRO A 157 -9.99 0.33 -11.79
CA PRO A 157 -9.41 -0.59 -12.79
C PRO A 157 -8.63 0.11 -13.90
N GLU A 158 -8.92 1.39 -14.17
CA GLU A 158 -8.20 2.24 -15.11
C GLU A 158 -6.73 2.52 -14.73
N LEU A 159 -6.37 2.35 -13.45
CA LEU A 159 -5.00 2.54 -12.95
C LEU A 159 -4.16 1.25 -13.02
N ALA A 160 -4.80 0.09 -13.25
CA ALA A 160 -4.12 -1.20 -13.25
C ALA A 160 -3.05 -1.27 -14.36
N GLN A 161 -1.86 -1.77 -14.03
CA GLN A 161 -0.88 -2.17 -15.04
C GLN A 161 -1.31 -3.48 -15.68
N THR A 162 -1.42 -3.51 -17.00
CA THR A 162 -2.02 -4.63 -17.75
C THR A 162 -1.09 -5.79 -18.04
N ASP A 163 0.21 -5.62 -17.78
CA ASP A 163 1.24 -6.58 -18.18
C ASP A 163 1.56 -7.60 -17.07
N ASP A 164 1.00 -7.44 -15.87
CA ASP A 164 1.20 -8.36 -14.74
C ASP A 164 0.35 -9.64 -14.89
N ASP A 165 1.03 -10.81 -14.97
CA ASP A 165 0.37 -12.12 -14.92
C ASP A 165 0.32 -12.65 -13.48
N PHE A 166 -0.87 -12.63 -12.88
CA PHE A 166 -1.12 -13.14 -11.53
C PHE A 166 -1.58 -14.60 -11.50
N GLY A 167 -1.66 -15.32 -12.63
CA GLY A 167 -2.29 -16.65 -12.70
C GLY A 167 -1.70 -17.67 -11.73
N SER A 168 -0.37 -17.76 -11.66
CA SER A 168 0.33 -18.64 -10.71
C SER A 168 0.08 -18.22 -9.26
N LEU A 169 0.18 -16.92 -8.97
CA LEU A 169 -0.03 -16.36 -7.63
C LEU A 169 -1.47 -16.63 -7.13
N LEU A 170 -2.47 -16.37 -7.98
CA LEU A 170 -3.88 -16.58 -7.65
C LEU A 170 -4.19 -18.05 -7.42
N SER A 171 -3.59 -18.95 -8.19
CA SER A 171 -3.74 -20.41 -7.99
C SER A 171 -3.20 -20.82 -6.62
N GLU A 172 -1.99 -20.37 -6.26
CA GLU A 172 -1.40 -20.66 -4.94
C GLU A 172 -2.18 -20.02 -3.79
N TRP A 173 -2.62 -18.77 -3.96
CA TRP A 173 -3.45 -18.06 -2.99
C TRP A 173 -4.80 -18.76 -2.78
N ALA A 174 -5.46 -19.20 -3.86
CA ALA A 174 -6.74 -19.91 -3.78
C ALA A 174 -6.59 -21.31 -3.16
N ALA A 175 -5.45 -21.95 -3.35
CA ALA A 175 -5.11 -23.25 -2.75
C ALA A 175 -4.63 -23.15 -1.28
N ALA A 176 -4.44 -21.95 -0.75
CA ALA A 176 -3.97 -21.76 0.62
C ALA A 176 -4.97 -22.34 1.63
N THR A 177 -4.46 -23.08 2.62
CA THR A 177 -5.27 -23.76 3.63
C THR A 177 -5.88 -22.82 4.68
N THR A 178 -5.32 -21.62 4.82
CA THR A 178 -5.79 -20.60 5.76
C THR A 178 -5.71 -19.20 5.12
N PRO A 179 -6.56 -18.24 5.55
CA PRO A 179 -6.46 -16.85 5.10
C PRO A 179 -5.08 -16.25 5.33
N LEU A 180 -4.45 -16.54 6.48
CA LEU A 180 -3.09 -16.12 6.81
C LEU A 180 -2.07 -16.62 5.79
N ALA A 181 -2.14 -17.90 5.41
CA ALA A 181 -1.25 -18.45 4.39
C ALA A 181 -1.45 -17.79 3.02
N GLY A 182 -2.69 -17.39 2.68
CA GLY A 182 -2.98 -16.60 1.49
C GLY A 182 -2.34 -15.21 1.57
N GLU A 183 -2.48 -14.50 2.68
CA GLU A 183 -1.88 -13.17 2.89
C GLU A 183 -0.35 -13.20 2.80
N GLN A 184 0.29 -14.21 3.40
CA GLN A 184 1.74 -14.42 3.29
C GLN A 184 2.20 -14.60 1.84
N ARG A 185 1.39 -15.22 0.97
CA ARG A 185 1.71 -15.34 -0.46
C ARG A 185 1.65 -13.98 -1.17
N LEU A 186 0.64 -13.17 -0.86
CA LEU A 186 0.51 -11.83 -1.42
C LEU A 186 1.67 -10.92 -0.99
N LEU A 187 2.06 -10.93 0.29
CA LEU A 187 3.21 -10.15 0.77
C LEU A 187 4.52 -10.58 0.10
N ARG A 188 4.74 -11.88 -0.11
CA ARG A 188 5.92 -12.38 -0.86
C ARG A 188 5.91 -11.91 -2.30
N ALA A 189 4.76 -11.93 -2.98
CA ALA A 189 4.65 -11.44 -4.34
C ALA A 189 4.97 -9.96 -4.44
N LYS A 190 4.45 -9.14 -3.52
CA LYS A 190 4.77 -7.71 -3.45
C LYS A 190 6.24 -7.46 -3.19
N TRP A 191 6.85 -8.23 -2.29
CA TRP A 191 8.29 -8.14 -2.02
C TRP A 191 9.12 -8.43 -3.28
N ALA A 192 8.81 -9.54 -3.97
CA ALA A 192 9.48 -9.92 -5.22
C ALA A 192 9.27 -8.88 -6.33
N TRP A 193 8.08 -8.27 -6.40
CA TRP A 193 7.81 -7.18 -7.33
C TRP A 193 8.71 -5.97 -7.03
N ILE A 194 8.86 -5.57 -5.76
CA ILE A 194 9.76 -4.46 -5.38
C ILE A 194 11.21 -4.80 -5.76
N GLU A 195 11.67 -6.03 -5.54
CA GLU A 195 13.02 -6.44 -5.95
C GLU A 195 13.24 -6.35 -7.46
N ALA A 196 12.23 -6.71 -8.26
CA ALA A 196 12.30 -6.60 -9.72
C ALA A 196 12.24 -5.15 -10.24
N HIS A 197 11.66 -4.24 -9.45
CA HIS A 197 11.44 -2.83 -9.80
C HIS A 197 12.34 -1.87 -8.99
N ASP A 198 13.35 -2.39 -8.28
CA ASP A 198 14.32 -1.59 -7.53
C ASP A 198 15.25 -0.86 -8.52
N PRO A 199 15.19 0.48 -8.61
CA PRO A 199 16.07 1.26 -9.45
C PRO A 199 17.41 1.41 -8.73
N HIS A 200 18.16 0.33 -8.61
CA HIS A 200 19.46 0.33 -7.94
C HIS A 200 20.38 1.41 -8.53
N PHE A 201 21.00 2.20 -7.64
CA PHE A 201 22.06 3.17 -7.96
C PHE A 201 21.63 4.35 -8.86
N THR A 202 20.35 4.70 -8.82
CA THR A 202 19.82 5.91 -9.48
C THR A 202 20.01 7.17 -8.64
N PHE A 203 20.19 7.04 -7.31
CA PHE A 203 20.27 8.13 -6.34
C PHE A 203 19.11 9.14 -6.45
N ASP A 204 17.93 8.67 -6.87
CA ASP A 204 16.71 9.46 -6.97
C ASP A 204 15.80 9.21 -5.76
N ASP A 205 14.78 10.05 -5.60
CA ASP A 205 13.76 9.94 -4.55
C ASP A 205 13.11 8.55 -4.53
N ASP A 206 13.00 7.90 -5.68
CA ASP A 206 12.39 6.59 -5.85
C ASP A 206 13.13 5.48 -5.06
N GLU A 207 14.44 5.61 -4.82
CA GLU A 207 15.16 4.66 -3.96
C GLU A 207 14.66 4.71 -2.50
N LEU A 208 14.32 5.91 -2.02
CA LEU A 208 13.73 6.07 -0.68
C LEU A 208 12.28 5.57 -0.62
N LEU A 209 11.56 5.62 -1.74
CA LEU A 209 10.22 5.04 -1.83
C LEU A 209 10.27 3.51 -1.84
N VAL A 210 11.25 2.92 -2.53
CA VAL A 210 11.54 1.47 -2.45
C VAL A 210 11.87 1.06 -1.02
N TYR A 211 12.74 1.82 -0.34
CA TYR A 211 13.05 1.60 1.07
C TYR A 211 11.79 1.63 1.94
N THR A 212 10.96 2.67 1.76
CA THR A 212 9.70 2.85 2.50
C THR A 212 8.74 1.68 2.25
N ALA A 213 8.57 1.26 1.00
CA ALA A 213 7.71 0.14 0.64
C ALA A 213 8.21 -1.19 1.25
N ARG A 214 9.52 -1.47 1.21
CA ARG A 214 10.10 -2.65 1.88
C ARG A 214 9.90 -2.60 3.40
N LEU A 215 10.11 -1.45 4.02
CA LEU A 215 9.88 -1.30 5.46
C LEU A 215 8.41 -1.59 5.82
N ILE A 216 7.47 -1.12 5.00
CA ILE A 216 6.04 -1.42 5.14
C ILE A 216 5.81 -2.93 5.09
N LEU A 217 6.33 -3.63 4.09
CA LEU A 217 6.13 -5.07 3.96
C LEU A 217 6.76 -5.87 5.13
N LEU A 218 7.92 -5.44 5.67
CA LEU A 218 8.50 -6.07 6.84
C LEU A 218 7.61 -5.91 8.09
N LYS A 219 7.07 -4.71 8.31
CA LYS A 219 6.15 -4.44 9.42
C LYS A 219 4.85 -5.22 9.27
N GLN A 220 4.28 -5.26 8.07
CA GLN A 220 3.10 -6.08 7.78
C GLN A 220 3.37 -7.55 8.04
N TRP A 221 4.54 -8.06 7.62
CA TRP A 221 4.94 -9.43 7.90
C TRP A 221 5.02 -9.72 9.40
N GLN A 222 5.61 -8.83 10.20
CA GLN A 222 5.71 -9.02 11.66
C GLN A 222 4.33 -9.13 12.32
N ARG A 223 3.40 -8.24 11.96
CA ARG A 223 2.02 -8.26 12.48
C ARG A 223 1.34 -9.59 12.21
N ILE A 224 1.42 -10.10 10.97
CA ILE A 224 0.75 -11.35 10.61
C ILE A 224 1.48 -12.60 11.12
N ALA A 225 2.79 -12.50 11.38
CA ALA A 225 3.58 -13.59 11.96
C ALA A 225 3.44 -13.70 13.48
N GLY A 226 2.85 -12.69 14.15
CA GLY A 226 2.73 -12.63 15.60
C GLY A 226 4.06 -12.34 16.32
N ASN A 227 4.97 -11.62 15.67
CA ASN A 227 6.32 -11.30 16.17
C ASN A 227 6.43 -9.87 16.73
N GLU A 228 5.33 -9.28 17.21
CA GLU A 228 5.32 -7.96 17.85
C GLU A 228 5.50 -8.04 19.38
#